data_AF-A0A538PC20-F1
#
_entry.id   AF-A0A538PC20-F1
#
_cell.length_a   1.000
_cell.length_b   1.000
_cell.length_c   1.000
_cell.angle_alpha   90.00
_cell.angle_beta   90.00
_cell.angle_gamma   90.00
#
_symmetry.space_group_name_H-M   'P 1'
#
loop_
_entity.id
_entity.type
_entity.pdbx_description
1 polymer ?
#
loop_
_entity_poly.entity_id
_entity_poly.type
_entity_poly.pdbx_seq_one_letter_code
_entity_poly.pdbx_strand_id
1 'polypeptide(L)' 'MAATLERELGVKADLVEGSLGEFTVSVGDQVVAKKGLIFFPPDKKVLNAVRKALVASRSG' A
#
# COMPACT_ATOMS: atom_id res chain seq x y z
N MET A 1 2.02 -8.19 4.09
CA MET A 1 2.01 -7.06 3.13
C MET A 1 3.30 -6.25 3.16
N ALA A 2 3.71 -5.66 4.29
CA ALA A 2 4.96 -4.87 4.36
C ALA A 2 6.20 -5.61 3.82
N ALA A 3 6.43 -6.86 4.24
CA ALA A 3 7.52 -7.68 3.72
C ALA A 3 7.42 -7.95 2.20
N THR A 4 6.20 -8.02 1.64
CA THR A 4 5.99 -8.20 0.19
C THR A 4 6.36 -6.92 -0.57
N LEU A 5 6.02 -5.75 -0.03
CA LEU A 5 6.38 -4.45 -0.62
C LEU A 5 7.90 -4.27 -0.67
N GLU A 6 8.59 -4.64 0.39
CA GLU A 6 10.06 -4.58 0.44
C GLU A 6 10.69 -5.53 -0.58
N ARG A 7 10.24 -6.79 -0.65
CA ARG A 7 10.79 -7.79 -1.56
C ARG A 7 10.54 -7.47 -3.04
N GLU A 8 9.33 -7.01 -3.38
CA GLU A 8 8.92 -6.84 -4.77
C GLU A 8 9.21 -5.44 -5.32
N LEU A 9 9.17 -4.40 -4.48
CA LEU A 9 9.32 -3.01 -4.90
C LEU A 9 10.58 -2.34 -4.34
N GLY A 10 11.32 -3.00 -3.43
CA GLY A 10 12.51 -2.44 -2.80
C GLY A 10 12.20 -1.26 -1.86
N VAL A 11 10.96 -1.11 -1.41
CA VAL A 11 10.54 -0.01 -0.53
C VAL A 11 10.32 -0.52 0.89
N LYS A 12 10.85 0.21 1.87
CA LYS A 12 10.51 -0.02 3.27
C LYS A 12 9.13 0.57 3.54
N ALA A 13 8.27 -0.22 4.18
CA ALA A 13 6.94 0.19 4.58
C ALA A 13 6.89 0.27 6.11
N ASP A 14 6.51 1.43 6.63
CA ASP A 14 6.25 1.60 8.05
C ASP A 14 4.90 0.99 8.41
N LEU A 15 4.86 0.22 9.50
CA LEU A 15 3.64 -0.34 10.04
C LEU A 15 3.10 0.62 11.10
N VAL A 16 1.94 1.20 10.82
CA VAL A 16 1.20 2.06 11.76
C VAL A 16 -0.02 1.30 12.24
N GLU A 17 -0.22 1.24 13.56
CA GLU A 17 -1.43 0.66 14.14
C GLU A 17 -2.64 1.54 13.82
N GLY A 18 -3.61 0.96 13.10
CA GLY A 18 -4.90 1.59 12.79
C GLY A 18 -6.01 1.14 13.74
N SER A 19 -7.25 1.46 13.38
CA SER A 19 -8.43 1.02 14.14
C SER A 19 -8.76 -0.46 13.93
N LEU A 20 -9.67 -1.00 14.74
CA LEU A 20 -10.11 -2.39 14.69
C LEU A 20 -10.57 -2.82 13.28
N GLY A 21 -9.82 -3.74 12.67
CA GLY A 21 -10.12 -4.30 11.36
C GLY A 21 -9.79 -3.38 10.18
N GLU A 22 -9.04 -2.31 10.40
CA GLU A 22 -8.57 -1.41 9.35
C GLU A 22 -7.42 -2.03 8.55
N PHE A 23 -7.41 -1.74 7.25
CA PHE A 23 -6.24 -1.96 6.42
C PHE A 23 -6.18 -0.85 5.38
N THR A 24 -5.11 -0.06 5.46
CA THR A 24 -4.87 1.09 4.60
C THR A 24 -3.41 1.05 4.18
N VAL A 25 -3.15 1.25 2.90
CA VAL A 25 -1.81 1.41 2.34
C VAL A 25 -1.75 2.79 1.70
N SER A 26 -0.83 3.61 2.19
CA SER A 26 -0.56 4.96 1.68
C SER A 26 0.87 5.06 1.16
N VAL A 27 1.07 5.95 0.19
CA VAL A 27 2.38 6.37 -0.33
C VAL A 27 2.41 7.89 -0.23
N GLY A 28 3.18 8.42 0.74
CA GLY A 28 3.05 9.82 1.15
C GLY A 28 1.63 10.13 1.61
N ASP A 29 1.05 11.21 1.11
CA ASP A 29 -0.32 11.64 1.42
C ASP A 29 -1.41 10.91 0.59
N GLN A 30 -1.01 9.99 -0.29
CA GLN A 30 -1.93 9.29 -1.18
C GLN A 30 -2.32 7.90 -0.64
N VAL A 31 -3.61 7.67 -0.39
CA VAL A 31 -4.13 6.31 -0.11
C VAL A 31 -4.27 5.53 -1.42
N VAL A 32 -3.53 4.43 -1.55
CA VAL A 32 -3.44 3.64 -2.79
C VAL A 32 -4.20 2.31 -2.71
N ALA A 33 -4.40 1.79 -1.51
CA ALA A 33 -5.24 0.63 -1.28
C ALA A 33 -5.89 0.70 0.11
N LYS A 34 -7.12 0.21 0.20
CA LYS A 34 -7.84 0.06 1.48
C LYS A 34 -8.61 -1.25 1.51
N LYS A 35 -8.92 -1.72 2.71
CA LYS A 35 -9.82 -2.86 2.92
C LYS A 35 -11.18 -2.56 2.30
N GLY A 36 -11.75 -3.54 1.60
CA GLY A 36 -13.16 -3.50 1.22
C GLY A 36 -14.04 -3.86 2.42
N LEU A 37 -15.36 -3.72 2.26
CA LEU A 37 -16.33 -4.01 3.33
C LEU A 37 -16.26 -5.47 3.82
N ILE A 38 -15.82 -6.40 2.96
CA ILE A 38 -15.88 -7.85 3.22
C ILE A 38 -14.51 -8.52 3.04
N PHE A 39 -13.65 -8.03 2.13
CA PHE A 39 -12.38 -8.68 1.80
C PHE A 39 -11.21 -7.70 1.67
N PHE A 40 -10.01 -8.23 1.87
CA PHE A 40 -8.77 -7.53 1.56
C PHE A 40 -8.56 -7.48 0.03
N PRO A 41 -8.01 -6.37 -0.49
CA PRO A 41 -7.60 -6.33 -1.89
C PRO A 41 -6.49 -7.36 -2.15
N PRO A 42 -6.47 -8.01 -3.33
CA PRO A 42 -5.40 -8.94 -3.68
C PRO A 42 -4.02 -8.27 -3.72
N ASP A 43 -2.97 -8.99 -3.28
CA ASP A 43 -1.60 -8.48 -3.21
C ASP A 43 -1.13 -7.85 -4.53
N LYS A 44 -1.38 -8.49 -5.67
CA LYS A 44 -1.02 -7.96 -7.00
C LYS A 44 -1.65 -6.59 -7.28
N LYS A 45 -2.87 -6.36 -6.80
CA LYS A 45 -3.57 -5.07 -6.96
C LYS A 45 -2.93 -4.00 -6.09
N VAL A 46 -2.56 -4.35 -4.85
CA VAL A 46 -1.87 -3.44 -3.93
C VAL A 46 -0.49 -3.08 -4.48
N LEU A 47 0.29 -4.06 -4.93
CA LEU A 47 1.63 -3.85 -5.52
C LEU A 47 1.58 -2.92 -6.74
N ASN A 48 0.63 -3.16 -7.66
CA ASN A 48 0.46 -2.30 -8.83
C ASN A 48 0.04 -0.88 -8.46
N ALA A 49 -0.82 -0.71 -7.45
CA ALA A 49 -1.24 0.61 -6.98
C ALA A 49 -0.07 1.38 -6.33
N VAL A 50 0.69 0.71 -5.46
CA VAL A 50 1.89 1.29 -4.83
C VAL A 50 2.92 1.67 -5.88
N ARG A 51 3.21 0.79 -6.85
CA ARG A 51 4.16 1.08 -7.93
C ARG A 51 3.76 2.31 -8.74
N LYS A 52 2.47 2.45 -9.09
CA LYS A 52 1.97 3.62 -9.81
C LYS A 52 2.12 4.92 -9.00
N ALA A 53 1.79 4.87 -7.71
CA ALA A 53 1.93 6.02 -6.83
C ALA A 53 3.39 6.44 -6.61
N LEU A 54 4.32 5.48 -6.49
CA LEU A 54 5.75 5.76 -6.39
C LEU A 54 6.29 6.47 -7.63
N VAL A 55 5.84 6.06 -8.83
CA VAL A 55 6.19 6.76 -10.08
C VAL A 55 5.63 8.17 -10.10
N ALA A 56 4.34 8.34 -9.78
CA ALA A 56 3.69 9.64 -9.75
C ALA A 56 4.34 10.60 -8.74
N SER A 57 4.69 10.10 -7.55
CA SER A 57 5.35 10.88 -6.49
C SER A 57 6.77 11.32 -6.86
N ARG A 58 7.45 10.63 -7.79
CA ARG A 58 8.81 10.98 -8.23
C ARG A 58 8.82 11.98 -9.40
N SER A 59 7.66 12.24 -9.99
CA SER A 59 7.50 13.16 -11.12
C SER A 59 6.93 14.53 -10.72
N GLY A 60 6.69 14.75 -9.42
CA GLY A 60 6.26 16.01 -8.82
C GLY A 60 7.41 16.81 -8.24
#